data_AF-A0A9E4MT52-F1
#
_entry.id   AF-A0A9E4MT52-F1
#
_cell.length_a   1.000
_cell.length_b   1.000
_cell.length_c   1.000
_cell.angle_alpha   90.00
_cell.angle_beta   90.00
_cell.angle_gamma   90.00
#
_symmetry.space_group_name_H-M   'P 1'
#
loop_
_entity.id
_entity.type
_entity.pdbx_description
1 polymer ?
#
loop_
_entity_poly.entity_id
_entity_poly.type
_entity_poly.pdbx_seq_one_letter_code
_entity_poly.pdbx_strand_id
1 'polypeptide(L)'
;MAKLGISSLEMSQDEEDWLRVIANLNGDTMKSILTHSWRGHLASRKQHYVRKIDYLARSLGVSWETAYILLLQKNQPFSEADIEWAKSQDPLAIKDQELSCDYFRQNHPPKQEQKIDDDRK
;
A
#
# COMPACT_ATOMS: atom_id res chain seq x y z
N MET A 1 9.90 -3.83 -11.59
CA MET A 1 8.64 -4.60 -11.48
C MET A 1 8.87 -5.77 -10.55
N ALA A 2 8.36 -5.67 -9.33
CA ALA A 2 8.33 -6.79 -8.40
C ALA A 2 7.52 -7.95 -9.00
N LYS A 3 8.02 -9.19 -8.86
CA LYS A 3 7.30 -10.41 -9.28
C LYS A 3 6.81 -11.14 -8.04
N LEU A 4 5.50 -11.25 -7.89
CA LEU A 4 4.88 -12.12 -6.89
C LEU A 4 4.68 -13.51 -7.51
N GLY A 5 5.32 -14.52 -6.92
CA GLY A 5 5.14 -15.92 -7.30
C GLY A 5 4.03 -16.55 -6.48
N ILE A 6 2.78 -16.45 -6.94
CA ILE A 6 1.69 -17.24 -6.37
C ILE A 6 1.77 -18.63 -7.01
N SER A 7 2.13 -19.64 -6.23
CA SER A 7 2.33 -21.03 -6.71
C SER A 7 1.02 -21.75 -6.98
N SER A 8 -0.02 -21.46 -6.22
CA SER A 8 -1.36 -22.03 -6.36
C SER A 8 -2.38 -21.10 -5.71
N LEU A 9 -3.58 -21.03 -6.30
CA LEU A 9 -4.74 -20.36 -5.75
C LEU A 9 -5.82 -21.43 -5.59
N GLU A 10 -6.22 -21.70 -4.36
CA GLU A 10 -7.36 -22.58 -4.09
C GLU A 10 -8.65 -21.80 -4.38
N MET A 11 -9.55 -22.42 -5.14
CA MET A 11 -10.87 -21.89 -5.45
C MET A 11 -11.85 -23.07 -5.58
N SER A 12 -13.14 -22.79 -5.49
CA SER A 12 -14.16 -23.80 -5.73
C SER A 12 -14.19 -24.23 -7.20
N GLN A 13 -14.72 -25.44 -7.45
CA GLN A 13 -14.85 -25.94 -8.82
C GLN A 13 -15.71 -25.02 -9.71
N ASP A 14 -16.79 -24.46 -9.14
CA ASP A 14 -17.68 -23.53 -9.85
C ASP A 14 -16.94 -22.25 -10.29
N GLU A 15 -16.12 -21.67 -9.40
CA GLU A 15 -15.30 -20.49 -9.73
C GLU A 15 -14.28 -20.80 -10.83
N GLU A 16 -13.66 -21.99 -10.80
CA GLU A 16 -12.72 -22.42 -11.83
C GLU A 16 -13.41 -22.55 -13.19
N ASP A 17 -14.59 -23.18 -13.24
CA ASP A 17 -15.37 -23.39 -14.46
C ASP A 17 -15.78 -22.04 -15.08
N TRP A 18 -16.26 -21.10 -14.27
CA TRP A 18 -16.57 -19.75 -14.74
C TRP A 18 -15.34 -18.99 -15.24
N LEU A 19 -14.19 -19.11 -14.56
CA LEU A 19 -12.94 -18.51 -15.04
C LEU A 19 -12.49 -19.08 -16.38
N ARG A 20 -12.66 -20.39 -16.61
CA ARG A 20 -12.39 -21.03 -17.91
C ARG A 20 -13.32 -20.51 -18.99
N VAL A 21 -14.62 -20.37 -18.72
CA VAL A 21 -15.58 -19.78 -19.65
C VAL A 21 -15.18 -18.35 -20.03
N ILE A 22 -14.87 -17.51 -19.04
CA ILE A 22 -14.44 -16.12 -19.27
C ILE A 22 -13.15 -16.08 -20.10
N ALA A 23 -12.17 -16.92 -19.79
CA ALA A 23 -10.91 -16.99 -20.52
C ALA A 23 -11.14 -17.34 -22.00
N ASN A 24 -11.96 -18.37 -22.27
CA ASN A 24 -12.31 -18.77 -23.63
C ASN A 24 -13.06 -17.67 -24.41
N LEU A 25 -14.02 -16.99 -23.78
CA LEU A 25 -14.78 -15.90 -24.42
C LEU A 25 -13.90 -14.71 -24.77
N ASN A 26 -12.86 -14.44 -23.98
CA ASN A 26 -11.94 -13.32 -24.21
C ASN A 26 -10.71 -13.70 -25.06
N GLY A 27 -10.55 -14.98 -25.43
CA GLY A 27 -9.36 -15.47 -26.14
C GLY A 27 -8.07 -15.31 -25.32
N ASP A 28 -8.17 -15.41 -23.99
CA ASP A 28 -7.07 -15.18 -23.06
C ASP A 28 -6.86 -16.37 -22.12
N THR A 29 -5.79 -16.34 -21.33
CA THR A 29 -5.49 -17.34 -20.30
C THR A 29 -6.14 -16.97 -18.97
N MET A 30 -6.55 -17.97 -18.18
CA MET A 30 -7.06 -17.73 -16.82
C MET A 30 -6.10 -16.89 -15.97
N LYS A 31 -4.79 -17.14 -16.11
CA LYS A 31 -3.75 -16.37 -15.41
C LYS A 31 -3.80 -14.88 -15.76
N SER A 32 -4.00 -14.56 -17.04
CA SER A 32 -4.13 -13.18 -17.50
C SER A 32 -5.40 -12.53 -16.95
N ILE A 33 -6.55 -13.21 -17.03
CA ILE A 33 -7.82 -12.75 -16.46
C ILE A 33 -7.68 -12.44 -14.97
N LEU A 34 -7.08 -13.35 -14.19
CA LEU A 34 -6.83 -13.15 -12.76
C LEU A 34 -5.87 -11.98 -12.52
N THR A 35 -4.82 -11.85 -13.32
CA THR A 35 -3.86 -10.74 -13.23
C THR A 35 -4.53 -9.40 -13.50
N HIS A 36 -5.34 -9.30 -14.54
CA HIS A 36 -6.09 -8.09 -14.88
C HIS A 36 -7.11 -7.73 -13.80
N SER A 37 -7.85 -8.73 -13.32
CA SER A 37 -8.82 -8.56 -12.23
C SER A 37 -8.15 -8.04 -10.96
N TRP A 38 -7.01 -8.64 -10.57
CA TRP A 38 -6.24 -8.20 -9.42
C TRP A 38 -5.67 -6.79 -9.58
N ARG A 39 -5.12 -6.47 -10.75
CA ARG A 39 -4.63 -5.11 -11.06
C ARG A 39 -5.75 -4.07 -11.00
N GLY A 40 -6.92 -4.36 -11.57
CA GLY A 40 -8.08 -3.49 -11.51
C GLY A 40 -8.59 -3.29 -10.07
N HIS A 41 -8.61 -4.36 -9.29
CA HIS A 41 -8.95 -4.30 -7.87
C HIS A 41 -8.00 -3.40 -7.08
N LEU A 42 -6.68 -3.58 -7.26
CA LEU A 42 -5.69 -2.73 -6.59
C LEU A 42 -5.77 -1.27 -7.05
N ALA A 43 -5.93 -1.02 -8.34
CA ALA A 43 -6.03 0.34 -8.88
C ALA A 43 -7.25 1.08 -8.29
N SER A 44 -8.41 0.42 -8.24
CA SER A 44 -9.64 1.02 -7.70
C SER A 44 -9.58 1.25 -6.18
N ARG A 45 -8.89 0.37 -5.44
CA ARG A 45 -8.83 0.45 -3.96
C ARG A 45 -7.60 1.17 -3.42
N LYS A 46 -6.61 1.52 -4.24
CA LYS A 46 -5.37 2.18 -3.80
C LYS A 46 -5.66 3.41 -2.94
N GLN A 47 -6.56 4.29 -3.39
CA GLN A 47 -6.93 5.50 -2.63
C GLN A 47 -7.57 5.17 -1.28
N HIS A 48 -8.39 4.13 -1.23
CA HIS A 48 -8.99 3.67 0.03
C HIS A 48 -7.92 3.19 1.01
N TYR A 49 -6.93 2.43 0.54
CA TYR A 49 -5.82 1.97 1.39
C TYR A 49 -4.94 3.12 1.86
N VAL A 50 -4.65 4.11 1.01
CA VAL A 50 -3.92 5.33 1.41
C VAL A 50 -4.65 6.05 2.55
N ARG A 51 -5.96 6.27 2.42
CA ARG A 51 -6.76 6.89 3.50
C ARG A 51 -6.77 6.07 4.79
N LYS A 52 -6.75 4.74 4.69
CA LYS A 52 -6.64 3.87 5.87
C LYS A 52 -5.29 4.01 6.57
N ILE A 53 -4.20 4.12 5.81
CA ILE A 53 -2.87 4.38 6.37
C ILE A 53 -2.83 5.76 7.03
N ASP A 54 -3.40 6.79 6.39
CA ASP A 54 -3.51 8.14 6.97
C ASP A 54 -4.26 8.12 8.31
N TYR A 55 -5.40 7.45 8.34
CA TYR A 55 -6.21 7.31 9.55
C TYR A 55 -5.42 6.60 10.65
N LEU A 56 -4.73 5.50 10.31
CA LEU A 56 -3.91 4.76 11.25
C LEU A 56 -2.78 5.64 11.82
N ALA A 57 -2.05 6.35 10.96
CA ALA A 57 -0.97 7.24 11.35
C ALA A 57 -1.46 8.30 12.37
N ARG A 58 -2.60 8.93 12.09
CA ARG A 58 -3.22 9.90 13.00
C ARG A 58 -3.67 9.25 14.31
N SER A 59 -4.26 8.06 14.25
CA SER A 59 -4.75 7.36 15.44
C SER A 59 -3.64 6.91 16.39
N LEU A 60 -2.46 6.60 15.86
CA LEU A 60 -1.29 6.16 16.62
C LEU A 60 -0.30 7.30 16.91
N GLY A 61 -0.53 8.51 16.37
CA GLY A 61 0.36 9.66 16.53
C GLY A 61 1.74 9.45 15.89
N VAL A 62 1.81 8.71 14.77
CA VAL A 62 3.06 8.41 14.06
C VAL A 62 3.07 9.00 12.64
N SER A 63 4.22 9.00 11.98
CA SER A 63 4.31 9.39 10.57
C SER A 63 3.56 8.41 9.68
N TRP A 64 3.22 8.87 8.47
CA TRP A 64 2.57 8.03 7.48
C TRP A 64 3.44 6.83 7.10
N GLU A 65 4.74 7.07 6.93
CA GLU A 65 5.73 6.05 6.58
C GLU A 65 5.82 4.97 7.65
N THR A 66 5.84 5.35 8.93
CA THR A 66 5.82 4.39 10.04
C THR A 66 4.53 3.56 10.05
N ALA A 67 3.37 4.18 9.84
CA ALA A 67 2.11 3.46 9.75
C ALA A 67 2.06 2.50 8.55
N TYR A 68 2.65 2.90 7.42
CA TYR A 68 2.77 2.06 6.23
C TYR A 68 3.65 0.82 6.50
N ILE A 69 4.82 1.01 7.11
CA ILE A 69 5.74 -0.07 7.50
C ILE A 69 5.05 -1.07 8.42
N LEU A 70 4.33 -0.53 9.41
CA LEU A 70 3.61 -1.33 10.39
C LEU A 70 2.57 -2.23 9.70
N LEU A 71 1.79 -1.68 8.75
CA LEU A 71 0.82 -2.45 7.98
C LEU A 71 1.43 -3.43 6.97
N LEU A 72 2.64 -3.16 6.50
CA LEU A 72 3.34 -4.03 5.55
C LEU A 72 3.89 -5.29 6.24
N GLN A 73 4.30 -5.19 7.51
CA GLN A 73 5.11 -6.21 8.18
C GLN A 73 4.48 -6.79 9.45
N LYS A 74 3.40 -6.19 9.96
CA LYS A 74 2.72 -6.62 11.18
C LYS A 74 1.21 -6.74 10.95
N ASN A 75 0.61 -7.65 11.70
CA ASN A 75 -0.85 -7.82 11.73
C ASN A 75 -1.43 -7.05 12.91
N GLN A 76 -2.65 -6.55 12.76
CA GLN A 76 -3.39 -5.95 13.86
C GLN A 76 -3.85 -7.02 14.87
N PRO A 77 -4.00 -6.67 16.17
CA PRO A 77 -3.72 -5.37 16.79
C PRO A 77 -2.21 -5.12 17.03
N PHE A 78 -1.79 -3.84 17.01
CA PHE A 78 -0.38 -3.46 17.21
C PHE A 78 -0.07 -3.20 18.68
N SER A 79 1.04 -3.75 19.15
CA SER A 79 1.59 -3.41 20.46
C SER A 79 2.43 -2.14 20.41
N GLU A 80 2.68 -1.52 21.58
CA GLU A 80 3.63 -0.39 21.66
C GLU A 80 5.03 -0.77 21.14
N ALA A 81 5.45 -2.02 21.37
CA ALA A 81 6.72 -2.53 20.86
C ALA A 81 6.74 -2.60 19.33
N ASP A 82 5.62 -2.94 18.68
CA ASP A 82 5.53 -2.92 17.22
C ASP A 82 5.61 -1.49 16.67
N ILE A 83 5.02 -0.52 17.38
CA ILE A 83 5.06 0.90 17.00
C ILE A 83 6.49 1.45 17.13
N GLU A 84 7.18 1.17 18.24
CA GLU A 84 8.58 1.58 18.44
C GLU A 84 9.51 0.89 17.43
N TRP A 85 9.30 -0.40 17.17
CA TRP A 85 10.01 -1.11 16.10
C TRP A 85 9.81 -0.42 14.75
N ALA A 86 8.58 -0.07 14.38
CA ALA A 86 8.28 0.59 13.10
C ALA A 86 8.88 2.00 13.00
N LYS A 87 8.95 2.75 14.11
CA LYS A 87 9.65 4.06 14.15
C LYS A 87 11.16 3.92 13.93
N SER A 88 11.76 2.82 14.38
CA SER A 88 13.19 2.56 14.20
C SER A 88 13.58 2.09 12.79
N GLN A 89 12.60 1.78 11.93
CA GLN A 89 12.88 1.37 10.55
C GLN A 89 13.18 2.59 9.67
N ASP A 90 14.15 2.46 8.76
CA ASP A 90 14.43 3.50 7.77
C ASP A 90 13.33 3.52 6.69
N PRO A 91 12.57 4.63 6.54
CA PRO A 91 11.57 4.77 5.50
C PRO A 91 12.10 4.60 4.07
N LEU A 92 13.40 4.88 3.85
CA LEU A 92 14.05 4.78 2.55
C LEU A 92 14.38 3.34 2.17
N ALA A 93 14.55 2.43 3.14
CA ALA A 93 14.81 1.01 2.86
C ALA A 93 13.61 0.29 2.19
N ILE A 94 12.41 0.87 2.28
CA ILE A 94 11.20 0.34 1.64
C ILE A 94 11.02 0.87 0.21
N LYS A 95 11.76 1.92 -0.19
CA LYS A 95 11.65 2.53 -1.53
C LYS A 95 12.14 1.62 -2.66
N ASP A 96 12.98 0.63 -2.36
CA ASP A 96 13.37 -0.39 -3.34
C ASP A 96 12.23 -1.37 -3.67
N GLN A 97 11.12 -1.32 -2.92
CA GLN A 97 9.84 -1.95 -3.24
C GLN A 97 8.77 -0.89 -3.59
N GLU A 98 8.94 -0.23 -4.73
CA GLU A 98 7.88 0.36 -5.58
C GLU A 98 6.72 1.08 -4.85
N LEU A 99 7.01 2.13 -4.09
CA LEU A 99 6.00 3.14 -3.72
C LEU A 99 6.33 4.47 -4.37
N SER A 100 5.62 4.77 -5.46
CA SER A 100 5.45 6.15 -5.91
C SER A 100 4.72 6.92 -4.79
N CYS A 101 5.52 7.59 -3.95
CA CYS A 101 5.13 8.55 -2.92
C CYS A 101 4.60 9.88 -3.49
N ASP A 102 4.37 9.96 -4.81
CA ASP A 102 4.06 11.22 -5.48
C ASP A 102 2.69 11.78 -5.05
N TYR A 103 1.75 10.91 -4.66
CA TYR A 103 0.43 11.33 -4.19
C TYR A 103 0.48 12.08 -2.85
N PHE A 104 1.35 11.68 -1.91
CA PHE A 104 1.47 12.36 -0.61
C PHE A 104 2.13 13.73 -0.77
N ARG A 105 3.22 13.83 -1.55
CA ARG A 105 3.87 15.12 -1.86
C ARG A 105 2.94 16.12 -2.53
N GLN A 106 2.04 15.65 -3.39
CA GLN A 106 1.09 16.51 -4.10
C GLN A 106 -0.07 17.00 -3.21
N ASN A 107 -0.54 16.18 -2.25
CA ASN A 107 -1.71 16.51 -1.42
C ASN A 107 -1.37 17.03 -0.01
N HIS A 108 -0.13 16.85 0.43
CA HIS A 108 0.39 17.33 1.71
C HIS A 108 1.81 17.89 1.52
N PRO A 109 1.95 19.08 0.92
CA PRO A 109 3.26 19.72 0.80
C PRO A 109 3.85 19.97 2.19
N PRO A 110 5.18 19.80 2.36
CA PRO A 110 5.82 20.12 3.63
C PRO A 110 5.53 21.58 3.97
N LYS A 111 5.07 21.81 5.22
CA LYS A 111 4.90 23.17 5.73
C LYS A 111 6.24 23.88 5.62
N GLN A 112 6.32 24.92 4.80
CA GLN A 112 7.52 25.76 4.75
C GLN A 112 7.73 26.31 6.16
N GLU A 113 8.85 25.94 6.78
CA GLU A 113 9.31 26.56 8.01
C GLU A 113 9.46 28.05 7.73
N GLN A 114 8.55 28.85 8.28
CA GLN A 114 8.69 30.30 8.27
C GLN A 114 9.98 30.60 9.03
N LYS A 115 11.00 31.07 8.30
CA LYS A 115 12.13 31.73 8.92
C LYS A 115 11.57 32.88 9.74
N ILE A 116 11.72 32.76 11.06
CA ILE A 116 11.52 33.86 11.98
C ILE A 116 12.71 34.78 11.74
N ASP A 117 12.52 35.81 10.91
CA ASP A 117 13.44 36.93 10.85
C ASP A 117 13.22 37.75 12.12
N ASP A 118 14.07 37.46 13.11
CA ASP A 118 14.20 38.15 14.37
C ASP A 118 15.03 39.43 14.16
N ASP A 119 14.44 40.43 13.49
CA ASP A 119 15.06 41.75 13.39
C ASP A 119 14.66 42.61 14.61
N ARG A 120 15.46 42.42 15.65
CA ARG A 120 15.72 43.46 16.66
C ARG A 120 16.33 44.69 15.97
N LYS A 121 15.62 45.82 15.99
CA LYS A 121 16.09 47.10 16.55
C LYS A 121 15.03 48.20 16.49
#